data_AF-A0A151STL9-F1
#
_entry.id   AF-A0A151STL9-F1
#
_cell.length_a   1.000
_cell.length_b   1.000
_cell.length_c   1.000
_cell.angle_alpha   90.00
_cell.angle_beta   90.00
_cell.angle_gamma   90.00
#
_symmetry.space_group_name_H-M   'P 1'
#
loop_
_entity.id
_entity.type
_entity.pdbx_description
1 polymer ?
#
loop_
_entity_poly.entity_id
_entity_poly.type
_entity_poly.pdbx_seq_one_letter_code
_entity_poly.pdbx_strand_id
1 'polypeptide(L)'
;TFKILEFMAGKPDLVIGNYTEGNLVASMARKLGITQVAVTHALEKTKYEDSNVKWKELDPKYHFSCQFMADTVTMKAADFIISSTYQEIARRFALIALHKHELEQNSNQNKI
;
A
#
# COMPACT_ATOMS: atom_id res chain seq x y z
N THR A 1 17.58 -6.96 6.91
CA THR A 1 17.29 -8.36 6.53
C THR A 1 18.00 -9.37 7.41
N PHE A 2 19.31 -9.22 7.66
CA PHE A 2 20.11 -10.17 8.45
C PHE A 2 19.55 -10.51 9.84
N LYS A 3 19.06 -9.52 10.61
CA LYS A 3 18.58 -9.76 11.98
C LYS A 3 17.43 -10.77 12.12
N ILE A 4 16.47 -10.78 11.19
CA ILE A 4 15.32 -11.70 11.26
C ILE A 4 15.74 -13.12 10.85
N LEU A 5 16.60 -13.23 9.83
CA LEU A 5 17.11 -14.54 9.39
C LEU A 5 17.99 -15.19 10.46
N GLU A 6 18.80 -14.40 11.16
CA GLU A 6 19.59 -14.85 12.32
C GLU A 6 18.68 -15.29 13.47
N PHE A 7 17.68 -14.47 13.82
CA PHE A 7 16.75 -14.77 14.92
C PHE A 7 15.93 -16.04 14.66
N MET A 8 15.47 -16.25 13.42
CA MET A 8 14.67 -17.41 13.04
C MET A 8 15.52 -18.62 12.63
N ALA A 9 16.85 -18.51 12.63
CA ALA A 9 17.79 -19.53 12.12
C ALA A 9 17.42 -20.06 10.72
N GLY A 10 16.88 -19.18 9.87
CA GLY A 10 16.34 -19.57 8.58
C GLY A 10 15.42 -18.53 7.95
N LYS A 11 14.88 -18.87 6.78
CA LYS A 11 13.90 -18.04 6.07
C LYS A 11 12.51 -18.24 6.68
N PRO A 12 11.74 -17.18 6.96
CA PRO A 12 10.31 -17.33 7.29
C PRO A 12 9.54 -18.01 6.15
N ASP A 13 8.55 -18.82 6.49
CA ASP A 13 7.62 -19.41 5.51
C ASP A 13 6.50 -18.44 5.09
N LEU A 14 6.21 -17.45 5.95
CA LEU A 14 5.15 -16.46 5.77
C LEU A 14 5.58 -15.12 6.35
N VAL A 15 5.28 -14.03 5.64
CA VAL A 15 5.43 -12.65 6.15
C VAL A 15 4.08 -11.95 6.09
N ILE A 16 3.64 -11.41 7.22
CA ILE A 16 2.38 -10.67 7.33
C ILE A 16 2.69 -9.19 7.55
N GLY A 17 2.41 -8.37 6.54
CA GLY A 17 2.43 -6.93 6.64
C GLY A 17 1.16 -6.40 7.30
N ASN A 18 1.30 -5.38 8.14
CA ASN A 18 0.18 -4.71 8.80
C ASN A 18 0.29 -3.20 8.57
N TYR A 19 -0.83 -2.54 8.29
CA TYR A 19 -0.89 -1.11 7.93
C TYR A 19 -0.02 -0.79 6.71
N THR A 20 -0.02 0.45 6.21
CA THR A 20 0.69 0.78 4.95
C THR A 20 2.21 0.57 5.05
N GLU A 21 2.85 1.02 6.13
CA GLU A 21 4.30 0.90 6.28
C GLU A 21 4.77 -0.54 6.46
N GLY A 22 4.11 -1.31 7.34
CA GLY A 22 4.43 -2.71 7.55
C GLY A 22 4.18 -3.57 6.32
N ASN A 23 3.15 -3.23 5.54
CA ASN A 23 2.88 -3.81 4.22
C ASN A 23 3.99 -3.51 3.19
N LEU A 24 4.48 -2.27 3.16
CA LEU A 24 5.58 -1.89 2.27
C LEU A 24 6.87 -2.64 2.64
N VAL A 25 7.21 -2.72 3.93
CA VAL A 25 8.37 -3.50 4.39
C VAL A 25 8.20 -4.98 4.08
N ALA A 26 7.01 -5.55 4.31
CA ALA A 26 6.69 -6.94 3.99
C ALA A 26 6.84 -7.27 2.49
N SER A 27 6.81 -6.27 1.60
CA SER A 27 7.08 -6.46 0.17
C SER A 27 8.52 -6.94 -0.14
N MET A 28 9.40 -6.99 0.86
CA MET A 28 10.68 -7.69 0.80
C MET A 28 10.54 -9.22 0.70
N ALA A 29 9.42 -9.79 1.15
CA ALA A 29 9.14 -11.22 1.09
C ALA A 29 9.26 -11.77 -0.33
N ARG A 30 8.82 -11.00 -1.33
CA ARG A 30 8.99 -11.29 -2.76
C ARG A 30 10.46 -11.48 -3.17
N LYS A 31 11.39 -10.67 -2.65
CA LYS A 31 12.84 -10.83 -2.93
C LYS A 31 13.41 -12.10 -2.31
N LEU A 32 12.80 -12.59 -1.24
CA LEU A 32 13.20 -13.80 -0.54
C LEU A 32 12.41 -15.03 -1.04
N GLY A 33 11.47 -14.87 -1.98
CA GLY A 33 10.56 -15.94 -2.40
C GLY A 33 9.71 -16.49 -1.27
N ILE A 34 9.30 -15.63 -0.32
CA ILE A 34 8.42 -15.96 0.81
C ILE A 34 7.01 -15.50 0.48
N THR A 35 6.01 -16.29 0.88
CA THR A 35 4.60 -15.90 0.81
C THR A 35 4.35 -14.61 1.60
N GLN A 36 3.79 -13.60 0.94
CA GLN A 36 3.44 -12.32 1.52
C GLN A 36 1.93 -12.20 1.71
N VAL A 37 1.50 -11.89 2.94
CA VAL A 37 0.13 -11.49 3.25
C VAL A 37 0.12 -10.03 3.63
N ALA A 38 -0.80 -9.25 3.06
CA ALA A 38 -1.04 -7.88 3.44
C ALA A 38 -2.35 -7.76 4.22
N VAL A 39 -2.30 -7.24 5.44
CA VAL A 39 -3.49 -6.91 6.23
C VAL A 39 -3.81 -5.45 6.03
N THR A 40 -4.99 -5.18 5.46
CA THR A 40 -5.46 -3.83 5.18
C THR A 40 -6.36 -3.36 6.31
N HIS A 41 -5.77 -2.74 7.34
CA HIS A 41 -6.57 -1.99 8.30
C HIS A 41 -7.13 -0.72 7.67
N ALA A 42 -8.31 -0.31 8.18
CA ALA A 42 -9.04 0.89 7.83
C ALA A 42 -8.12 2.02 7.35
N LEU A 43 -8.33 2.42 6.10
CA LEU A 43 -7.74 3.61 5.53
C LEU A 43 -7.97 4.78 6.48
N GLU A 44 -6.92 5.52 6.85
CA GLU A 44 -7.01 6.79 7.59
C GLU A 44 -7.96 7.80 6.91
N LYS A 45 -8.33 7.53 5.66
CA LYS A 45 -9.25 8.25 4.81
C LYS A 45 -10.73 8.26 5.23
N THR A 46 -11.21 7.33 6.05
CA THR A 46 -12.54 7.51 6.67
C THR A 46 -12.54 8.61 7.73
N LYS A 47 -11.37 9.11 8.15
CA LYS A 47 -11.25 10.24 9.08
C LYS A 47 -11.11 11.60 8.36
N TYR A 48 -10.87 11.62 7.04
CA TYR A 48 -10.62 12.84 6.28
C TYR A 48 -11.39 12.82 4.95
N GLU A 49 -12.58 13.41 4.95
CA GLU A 49 -13.37 13.67 3.74
C GLU A 49 -12.52 14.38 2.66
N ASP A 50 -12.82 14.11 1.39
CA ASP A 50 -12.15 14.69 0.19
C ASP A 50 -10.66 14.41 -0.01
N SER A 51 -9.99 13.65 0.84
CA SER A 51 -8.55 13.43 0.69
C SER A 51 -8.15 12.67 -0.58
N ASN A 52 -9.09 12.19 -1.39
CA ASN A 52 -8.90 11.65 -2.75
C ASN A 52 -8.92 12.75 -3.83
N VAL A 53 -9.71 13.80 -3.65
CA VAL A 53 -9.81 14.95 -4.57
C VAL A 53 -8.79 16.02 -4.21
N LYS A 54 -8.56 16.23 -2.91
CA LYS A 54 -7.64 17.24 -2.33
C LYS A 54 -6.32 16.62 -1.85
N TRP A 55 -5.94 15.44 -2.35
CA TRP A 55 -4.74 14.77 -1.86
C TRP A 55 -3.49 15.64 -2.00
N LYS A 56 -3.38 16.43 -3.08
CA LYS A 56 -2.28 17.39 -3.30
C LYS A 56 -2.22 18.50 -2.25
N GLU A 57 -3.38 19.02 -1.83
CA GLU A 57 -3.47 20.05 -0.80
C GLU A 57 -3.10 19.51 0.59
N LEU A 58 -3.39 18.23 0.82
CA LEU A 58 -3.15 17.54 2.08
C LEU A 58 -1.78 16.84 2.14
N ASP A 59 -1.12 16.67 0.99
CA ASP A 59 0.17 15.99 0.85
C ASP A 59 1.29 16.62 1.69
N PRO A 60 1.43 17.95 1.81
CA PRO A 60 2.44 18.56 2.68
C PRO A 60 2.30 18.16 4.15
N LYS A 61 1.09 17.81 4.60
CA LYS A 61 0.80 17.48 6.00
C LYS A 61 0.73 15.97 6.26
N TYR A 62 0.16 15.22 5.33
CA TYR A 62 -0.19 13.81 5.51
C TYR A 62 0.57 12.87 4.57
N HIS A 63 1.30 13.40 3.59
CA HIS A 63 2.10 12.60 2.64
C HIS A 63 1.32 11.47 1.97
N PHE A 64 0.09 11.77 1.57
CA PHE A 64 -0.83 10.81 0.96
C PHE A 64 -0.29 10.20 -0.33
N SER A 65 0.52 10.93 -1.10
CA SER A 65 1.22 10.39 -2.27
C SER A 65 2.09 9.17 -1.92
N CYS A 66 2.94 9.31 -0.90
CA CYS A 66 3.78 8.23 -0.40
C CYS A 66 2.95 7.03 0.06
N GLN A 67 1.86 7.29 0.80
CA GLN A 67 0.98 6.23 1.27
C GLN A 67 0.31 5.49 0.11
N PHE A 68 -0.21 6.19 -0.89
CA PHE A 68 -0.86 5.56 -2.05
C PHE A 68 0.14 4.78 -2.91
N MET A 69 1.37 5.28 -3.05
CA MET A 69 2.44 4.54 -3.70
C MET A 69 2.78 3.26 -2.94
N ALA A 70 2.95 3.35 -1.61
CA ALA A 70 3.25 2.20 -0.76
C ALA A 70 2.15 1.14 -0.80
N ASP A 71 0.88 1.56 -0.71
CA ASP A 71 -0.27 0.67 -0.85
C ASP A 71 -0.34 0.04 -2.25
N THR A 72 -0.04 0.80 -3.31
CA THR A 72 -0.01 0.28 -4.68
C THR A 72 1.08 -0.77 -4.86
N VAL A 73 2.28 -0.52 -4.34
CA VAL A 73 3.40 -1.48 -4.39
C VAL A 73 3.05 -2.74 -3.63
N THR A 74 2.50 -2.61 -2.42
CA THR A 74 2.10 -3.76 -1.60
C THR A 74 1.02 -4.58 -2.26
N MET A 75 -0.06 -3.95 -2.74
CA MET A 75 -1.17 -4.68 -3.36
C MET A 75 -0.77 -5.44 -4.62
N LYS A 76 0.30 -4.99 -5.30
CA LYS A 76 0.92 -5.73 -6.41
C LYS A 76 1.90 -6.81 -5.95
N ALA A 77 2.43 -6.72 -4.73
CA ALA A 77 3.44 -7.64 -4.21
C ALA A 77 2.84 -8.79 -3.41
N ALA A 78 1.72 -8.54 -2.72
CA ALA A 78 1.07 -9.50 -1.83
C ALA A 78 0.45 -10.67 -2.60
N ASP A 79 0.62 -11.88 -2.08
CA ASP A 79 -0.06 -13.08 -2.57
C ASP A 79 -1.52 -13.11 -2.11
N PHE A 80 -1.79 -12.63 -0.88
CA PHE A 80 -3.13 -12.51 -0.33
C PHE A 80 -3.33 -11.18 0.39
N ILE A 81 -4.54 -10.64 0.30
CA ILE A 81 -4.98 -9.47 1.05
C ILE A 81 -6.07 -9.91 2.04
N ILE A 82 -5.86 -9.60 3.32
CA ILE A 82 -6.83 -9.85 4.39
C ILE A 82 -7.41 -8.52 4.86
N SER A 83 -8.73 -8.49 4.99
CA SER A 83 -9.48 -7.31 5.42
C SER A 83 -10.58 -7.73 6.38
N SER A 84 -10.96 -6.85 7.31
CA SER A 84 -12.03 -7.12 8.26
C SER A 84 -13.42 -6.92 7.64
N THR A 85 -13.51 -6.11 6.59
CA THR A 85 -14.75 -5.84 5.86
C THR A 85 -14.53 -5.77 4.35
N TYR A 86 -15.61 -5.96 3.58
CA TYR A 86 -15.61 -5.75 2.13
C TYR A 86 -15.36 -4.27 1.77
N GLN A 87 -15.92 -3.35 2.54
CA GLN A 87 -15.82 -1.91 2.30
C GLN A 87 -14.37 -1.43 2.37
N GLU A 88 -13.55 -1.97 3.26
CA GLU A 88 -12.12 -1.68 3.33
C GLU A 88 -11.39 -2.07 2.04
N ILE A 89 -11.72 -3.22 1.46
CA ILE A 89 -11.17 -3.68 0.18
C ILE A 89 -11.62 -2.75 -0.95
N ALA A 90 -12.92 -2.55 -1.11
CA ALA A 90 -13.50 -1.75 -2.19
C ALA A 90 -12.98 -0.30 -2.18
N ARG A 91 -12.90 0.33 -1.00
CA ARG A 91 -12.38 1.70 -0.86
C ARG A 91 -10.91 1.81 -1.24
N ARG A 92 -10.08 0.82 -0.87
CA ARG A 92 -8.64 0.80 -1.20
C ARG A 92 -8.43 0.71 -2.72
N PHE A 93 -9.15 -0.18 -3.40
CA PHE A 93 -9.07 -0.30 -4.85
C PHE A 93 -9.55 0.95 -5.57
N ALA A 94 -10.71 1.49 -5.19
CA ALA A 94 -11.23 2.72 -5.78
C ALA A 94 -10.24 3.87 -5.63
N LEU A 95 -9.58 3.97 -4.47
CA LEU A 95 -8.65 5.04 -4.19
C LEU A 95 -7.38 4.98 -5.05
N ILE A 96 -6.77 3.80 -5.15
CA ILE A 96 -5.58 3.59 -5.98
C ILE A 96 -5.92 3.83 -7.44
N ALA A 97 -7.12 3.43 -7.89
CA ALA A 97 -7.58 3.67 -9.25
C ALA A 97 -7.70 5.17 -9.57
N LEU A 98 -8.30 5.96 -8.67
CA LEU A 98 -8.41 7.41 -8.83
C LEU A 98 -7.04 8.09 -8.88
N HIS A 99 -6.14 7.74 -7.96
CA HIS A 99 -4.79 8.31 -7.94
C HIS A 99 -4.01 7.97 -9.21
N LYS A 100 -4.08 6.72 -9.70
CA LYS A 100 -3.46 6.32 -10.96
C LYS A 100 -4.03 7.06 -12.17
N HIS A 101 -5.35 7.15 -12.27
CA HIS A 101 -6.00 7.86 -13.36
C HIS A 101 -5.55 9.33 -13.42
N GLU A 102 -5.46 10.00 -12.26
CA GLU A 102 -4.97 11.38 -12.23
C GLU A 102 -3.49 11.51 -12.66
N LEU A 103 -2.62 10.57 -12.27
CA LEU A 103 -1.22 10.55 -12.73
C LEU A 103 -1.11 10.35 -14.26
N GLU A 104 -1.96 9.51 -14.84
CA GLU A 104 -2.00 9.25 -16.29
C GLU A 104 -2.46 10.48 -17.07
N GLN A 105 -3.48 11.20 -16.59
CA GLN A 105 -3.93 12.45 -17.21
C GLN A 105 -2.84 13.52 -17.19
N ASN A 106 -2.16 13.71 -16.05
CA ASN A 106 -1.06 14.68 -15.93
C ASN A 106 0.15 14.33 -16.81
N SER A 107 0.46 13.03 -16.97
CA SER A 107 1.54 12.57 -17.85
C SER A 107 1.27 12.87 -19.33
N ASN A 108 0.02 12.72 -19.77
CA ASN A 108 -0.38 13.00 -21.15
C ASN A 108 -0.41 14.51 -21.46
N GLN A 109 -0.75 15.36 -20.48
CA GLN A 109 -0.71 16.82 -20.64
C GLN A 109 0.72 17.39 -20.75
N ASN A 110 1.72 16.73 -20.15
CA ASN A 110 3.13 17.14 -20.23
C ASN A 110 3.88 16.59 -21.46
N LYS A 111 3.20 15.88 -22.36
CA LYS A 111 3.76 15.34 -23.62
C LYS A 111 3.37 16.16 -24.87
N ILE A 112 2.68 17.27 -24.69
CA ILE A 112 2.33 18.26 -25.74
C ILE A 112 3.23 19.48 -25.52
#